data_AF-X0YG46-F1
#
_entry.id   AF-X0YG46-F1
#
_cell.length_a   1.000
_cell.length_b   1.000
_cell.length_c   1.000
_cell.angle_alpha   90.00
_cell.angle_beta   90.00
_cell.angle_gamma   90.00
#
_symmetry.space_group_name_H-M   'P 1'
#
loop_
_entity.id
_entity.type
_entity.pdbx_description
1 polymer ?
#
loop_
_entity_poly.entity_id
_entity_poly.type
_entity_poly.pdbx_seq_one_letter_code
_entity_poly.pdbx_strand_id
1 'polypeptide(L)'
;GHIHKFQDLNLNNHPPVVYPGSIERINFGEEKDDKGVCLVNIEKGKISYEFIPLPARKFVTIDAVISEEQDLTNALLGEIEKYDLSKAVVRVFYTMPAEREDLLDFKRINSALEGAFLVTAIAKKSKPVERIKRAEISEDLGMLEAMDKYIQNSPDLIPLSEELKTYAQKLEQELEDNKYSL
;
A
#
# COMPACT_ATOMS: atom_id res chain seq x y z
N GLY A 1 14.07 14.00 12.04
CA GLY A 1 14.61 12.81 11.34
C GLY A 1 13.64 11.64 11.45
N HIS A 2 13.98 10.41 11.02
CA HIS A 2 13.12 9.20 11.02
C HIS A 2 12.07 9.10 9.88
N ILE A 3 11.52 10.23 9.44
CA ILE A 3 10.61 10.27 8.28
C ILE A 3 11.41 10.52 7.00
N HIS A 4 11.19 9.71 5.97
CA HIS A 4 11.92 9.78 4.68
C HIS A 4 11.35 10.80 3.69
N LYS A 5 10.21 11.40 4.02
CA LYS A 5 9.55 12.45 3.25
C LYS A 5 9.88 13.82 3.83
N PHE A 6 10.14 14.79 2.96
CA PHE A 6 10.24 16.19 3.36
C PHE A 6 8.90 16.69 3.89
N GLN A 7 8.91 17.36 5.03
CA GLN A 7 7.73 18.00 5.62
C GLN A 7 8.11 19.12 6.57
N ASP A 8 7.32 20.20 6.59
CA ASP A 8 7.35 21.24 7.60
C ASP A 8 6.14 21.07 8.52
N LEU A 9 6.40 20.77 9.79
CA LEU A 9 5.37 20.58 10.82
C LEU A 9 4.95 21.88 11.50
N ASN A 10 5.63 22.99 11.22
CA ASN A 10 5.34 24.29 11.80
C ASN A 10 5.35 25.38 10.71
N LEU A 11 4.69 25.09 9.60
CA LEU A 11 4.62 25.96 8.43
C LEU A 11 4.14 27.36 8.81
N ASN A 12 4.87 28.39 8.37
CA ASN A 12 4.64 29.81 8.65
C ASN A 12 4.77 30.23 10.13
N ASN A 13 5.25 29.36 11.01
CA ASN A 13 5.44 29.65 12.43
C ASN A 13 6.93 29.63 12.81
N HIS A 14 7.24 30.13 14.01
CA HIS A 14 8.61 30.18 14.54
C HIS A 14 8.74 29.38 15.85
N PRO A 15 9.78 28.56 16.01
CA PRO A 15 10.80 28.23 15.01
C PRO A 15 10.27 27.24 13.94
N PRO A 16 10.87 27.18 12.74
CA PRO A 16 10.56 26.14 11.77
C PRO A 16 10.79 24.74 12.36
N VAL A 17 9.92 23.78 12.05
CA VAL A 17 10.06 22.37 12.51
C VAL A 17 10.04 21.47 11.29
N VAL A 18 11.22 21.23 10.71
CA VAL A 18 11.36 20.55 9.43
C VAL A 18 11.95 19.16 9.55
N TYR A 19 11.43 18.25 8.73
CA TYR A 19 12.05 16.97 8.42
C TYR A 19 12.61 17.08 7.01
N PRO A 20 13.92 16.94 6.80
CA PRO A 20 14.51 17.03 5.45
C PRO A 20 14.15 15.84 4.56
N GLY A 21 13.69 14.72 5.14
CA GLY A 21 13.51 13.46 4.43
C GLY A 21 14.84 12.73 4.18
N SER A 22 14.79 11.76 3.27
CA SER A 22 15.98 11.09 2.73
C SER A 22 16.51 11.80 1.47
N ILE A 23 17.77 11.55 1.11
CA ILE A 23 18.37 12.08 -0.12
C ILE A 23 18.05 11.22 -1.37
N GLU A 24 17.58 9.99 -1.16
CA GLU A 24 17.19 9.03 -2.20
C GLU A 24 15.88 8.34 -1.83
N ARG A 25 15.22 7.73 -2.82
CA ARG A 25 14.02 6.91 -2.60
C ARG A 25 14.41 5.51 -2.14
N ILE A 26 13.79 5.04 -1.05
CA ILE A 26 14.07 3.71 -0.50
C ILE A 26 13.12 2.66 -1.07
N ASN A 27 11.89 3.04 -1.40
CA ASN A 27 10.89 2.15 -1.98
C ASN A 27 9.90 2.91 -2.87
N PHE A 28 9.03 2.17 -3.57
CA PHE A 28 7.99 2.74 -4.45
C PHE A 28 6.89 3.53 -3.73
N GLY A 29 6.78 3.44 -2.40
CA GLY A 29 5.90 4.32 -1.62
C GLY A 29 6.37 5.78 -1.62
N GLU A 30 7.66 6.00 -1.92
CA GLU A 30 8.29 7.31 -2.01
C GLU A 30 8.43 7.80 -3.46
N GLU A 31 7.78 7.12 -4.42
CA GLU A 31 7.87 7.41 -5.87
C GLU A 31 7.62 8.89 -6.19
N LYS A 32 6.62 9.49 -5.52
CA LYS A 32 6.19 10.88 -5.72
C LYS A 32 6.84 11.87 -4.76
N ASP A 33 7.71 11.41 -3.85
CA ASP A 33 8.33 12.30 -2.88
C ASP A 33 9.50 13.04 -3.51
N ASP A 34 9.57 14.33 -3.26
CA ASP A 34 10.79 15.11 -3.49
C ASP A 34 11.85 14.73 -2.48
N LYS A 35 13.08 14.59 -2.97
CA LYS A 35 14.26 14.23 -2.17
C LYS A 35 15.24 15.37 -2.23
N GLY A 36 15.90 15.65 -1.12
CA GLY A 36 16.71 16.85 -1.02
C GLY A 36 17.35 17.05 0.33
N VAL A 37 17.80 18.28 0.55
CA VAL A 37 18.40 18.74 1.79
C VAL A 37 17.75 20.05 2.23
N CYS A 38 17.76 20.33 3.53
CA CYS A 38 17.39 21.65 4.04
C CYS A 38 18.66 22.46 4.32
N LEU A 39 18.83 23.58 3.61
CA LEU A 39 19.81 24.60 3.98
C LEU A 39 19.20 25.47 5.07
N VAL A 40 19.79 25.46 6.27
CA VAL A 40 19.27 26.20 7.43
C VAL A 40 20.15 27.40 7.72
N ASN A 41 19.54 28.58 7.79
CA ASN A 41 20.19 29.82 8.17
C ASN A 41 19.74 30.22 9.58
N ILE A 42 20.71 30.39 10.47
CA ILE A 42 20.48 30.75 11.88
C ILE A 42 21.20 32.06 12.15
N GLU A 43 20.42 33.10 12.40
CA GLU A 43 20.88 34.42 12.83
C GLU A 43 20.28 34.74 14.20
N LYS A 44 20.79 35.77 14.88
CA LYS A 44 20.32 36.13 16.23
C LYS A 44 18.84 36.52 16.19
N GLY A 45 17.97 35.63 16.66
CA GLY A 45 16.52 35.83 16.71
C GLY A 45 15.78 35.56 15.39
N LYS A 46 16.46 35.04 14.36
CA LYS A 46 15.85 34.72 13.08
C LYS A 46 16.35 33.37 12.57
N ILE A 47 15.42 32.47 12.29
CA ILE A 47 15.71 31.14 11.76
C ILE A 47 14.90 30.96 10.47
N SER A 48 15.55 30.53 9.40
CA SER A 48 14.89 30.19 8.14
C SER A 48 15.52 28.93 7.54
N TYR A 49 14.79 28.28 6.63
CA TYR A 49 15.32 27.15 5.87
C TYR A 49 14.90 27.26 4.40
N GLU A 50 15.68 26.62 3.54
CA GLU A 50 15.37 26.41 2.13
C GLU A 50 15.49 24.91 1.82
N PHE A 51 14.48 24.32 1.19
CA PHE A 51 14.57 22.95 0.70
C PHE A 51 15.20 22.95 -0.69
N ILE A 52 16.36 22.31 -0.82
CA ILE A 52 17.10 22.18 -2.07
C ILE A 52 16.86 20.77 -2.61
N PRO A 53 16.08 20.61 -3.71
CA PRO A 53 15.83 19.31 -4.30
C PRO A 53 17.12 18.74 -4.90
N LEU A 54 17.28 17.43 -4.80
CA LEU A 54 18.37 16.68 -5.41
C LEU A 54 17.83 15.82 -6.56
N PRO A 55 18.66 15.53 -7.59
CA PRO A 55 18.28 14.67 -8.71
C PRO A 55 18.27 13.18 -8.29
N ALA A 56 17.48 12.84 -7.29
CA ALA A 56 17.32 11.49 -6.78
C ALA A 56 16.76 10.55 -7.86
N ARG A 57 17.19 9.29 -7.86
CA ARG A 57 16.80 8.33 -8.88
C ARG A 57 15.28 8.17 -8.92
N LYS A 58 14.70 8.23 -10.11
CA LYS A 58 13.26 8.02 -10.31
C LYS A 58 12.89 6.59 -9.98
N PHE A 59 11.78 6.43 -9.29
CA PHE A 59 11.04 5.18 -9.23
C PHE A 59 9.82 5.34 -10.13
N VAL A 60 9.48 4.32 -10.91
CA VAL A 60 8.37 4.41 -11.87
C VAL A 60 7.51 3.16 -11.76
N THR A 61 6.25 3.36 -11.40
CA THR A 61 5.21 2.32 -11.51
C THR A 61 4.45 2.49 -12.82
N ILE A 62 4.58 1.50 -13.70
CA ILE A 62 3.78 1.41 -14.94
C ILE A 62 2.59 0.51 -14.63
N ASP A 63 1.37 1.04 -14.77
CA ASP A 63 0.13 0.32 -14.46
C ASP A 63 -0.77 0.31 -15.70
N ALA A 64 -0.68 -0.77 -16.46
CA ALA A 64 -1.35 -0.92 -17.74
C ALA A 64 -2.67 -1.69 -17.60
N VAL A 65 -3.72 -1.21 -18.27
CA VAL A 65 -5.00 -1.92 -18.40
C VAL A 65 -5.16 -2.31 -19.86
N ILE A 66 -5.19 -3.62 -20.12
CA ILE A 66 -5.23 -4.18 -21.47
C ILE A 66 -6.63 -4.73 -21.73
N SER A 67 -7.26 -4.31 -22.82
CA SER A 67 -8.58 -4.81 -23.23
C SER A 67 -8.45 -6.10 -24.07
N GLU A 68 -9.48 -6.95 -24.07
CA GLU A 68 -9.47 -8.23 -24.82
C GLU A 68 -9.32 -8.09 -26.34
N GLU A 69 -9.71 -6.95 -26.89
CA GLU A 69 -9.72 -6.67 -28.34
C GLU A 69 -8.37 -6.16 -28.85
N GLN A 70 -7.41 -5.91 -27.95
CA GLN A 70 -6.10 -5.35 -28.29
C GLN A 70 -5.04 -6.45 -28.44
N ASP A 71 -4.02 -6.16 -29.24
CA ASP A 71 -2.75 -6.89 -29.15
C ASP A 71 -2.12 -6.62 -27.78
N LEU A 72 -2.08 -7.67 -26.93
CA LEU A 72 -1.68 -7.53 -25.53
C LEU A 72 -0.25 -6.99 -25.38
N THR A 73 0.66 -7.41 -26.25
CA THR A 73 2.06 -6.98 -26.22
C THR A 73 2.15 -5.51 -26.62
N ASN A 74 1.52 -5.13 -27.74
CA ASN A 74 1.59 -3.75 -28.22
C ASN A 74 0.91 -2.76 -27.27
N ALA A 75 -0.19 -3.14 -26.63
CA ALA A 75 -0.85 -2.31 -25.62
C ALA A 75 0.08 -2.03 -24.43
N LEU A 76 0.79 -3.04 -23.94
CA LEU A 76 1.74 -2.86 -22.84
C LEU A 76 2.96 -2.03 -23.26
N LEU A 77 3.49 -2.26 -24.47
CA LEU A 77 4.59 -1.46 -25.02
C LEU A 77 4.19 0.01 -25.15
N GLY A 78 3.00 0.30 -25.67
CA GLY A 78 2.49 1.66 -25.78
C GLY A 78 2.28 2.36 -24.43
N GLU A 79 2.00 1.59 -23.36
CA GLU A 79 1.99 2.16 -22.01
C GLU A 79 3.41 2.45 -21.51
N ILE A 80 4.35 1.54 -21.74
CA ILE A 80 5.76 1.70 -21.33
C ILE A 80 6.39 2.95 -21.97
N GLU A 81 6.10 3.21 -23.24
CA GLU A 81 6.62 4.35 -24.01
C GLU A 81 6.22 5.72 -23.45
N LYS A 82 5.18 5.81 -22.62
CA LYS A 82 4.76 7.07 -21.99
C LYS A 82 5.70 7.54 -20.89
N TYR A 83 6.59 6.66 -20.41
CA TYR A 83 7.43 6.92 -19.26
C TYR A 83 8.89 7.11 -19.67
N ASP A 84 9.56 8.08 -19.05
CA ASP A 84 11.01 8.21 -19.11
C ASP A 84 11.65 7.21 -18.14
N LEU A 85 12.22 6.15 -18.71
CA LEU A 85 12.86 5.07 -17.95
C LEU A 85 14.34 5.33 -17.66
N SER A 86 14.93 6.41 -18.17
CA SER A 86 16.36 6.67 -18.09
C SER A 86 16.87 6.59 -16.65
N LYS A 87 17.68 5.56 -16.38
CA LYS A 87 18.27 5.27 -15.05
C LYS A 87 17.25 5.07 -13.92
N ALA A 88 15.97 4.82 -14.23
CA ALA A 88 14.91 4.65 -13.25
C ALA A 88 14.87 3.23 -12.67
N VAL A 89 14.33 3.09 -11.46
CA VAL A 89 13.89 1.80 -10.91
C VAL A 89 12.42 1.60 -11.28
N VAL A 90 12.12 0.56 -12.06
CA VAL A 90 10.81 0.39 -12.71
C VAL A 90 10.14 -0.88 -12.20
N ARG A 91 8.82 -0.82 -12.02
CA ARG A 91 7.98 -2.00 -11.90
C ARG A 91 6.78 -1.86 -12.83
N VAL A 92 6.39 -2.96 -13.44
CA VAL A 92 5.29 -3.02 -14.39
C VAL A 92 4.20 -3.93 -13.84
N PHE A 93 3.00 -3.38 -13.71
CA PHE A 93 1.80 -4.13 -13.44
C PHE A 93 0.87 -4.03 -14.64
N TYR A 94 0.23 -5.14 -14.98
CA TYR A 94 -0.78 -5.16 -16.04
C TYR A 94 -2.05 -5.87 -15.59
N THR A 95 -3.19 -5.35 -16.02
CA THR A 95 -4.50 -5.95 -15.78
C THR A 95 -5.06 -6.42 -17.12
N MET A 96 -5.53 -7.67 -17.19
CA MET A 96 -6.16 -8.23 -18.39
C MET A 96 -7.39 -9.08 -18.02
N PRO A 97 -8.47 -9.08 -18.83
CA PRO A 97 -9.70 -9.80 -18.52
C PRO A 97 -9.61 -11.33 -18.64
N ALA A 98 -8.76 -11.82 -19.56
CA ALA A 98 -8.56 -13.25 -19.82
C ALA A 98 -7.21 -13.75 -19.29
N GLU A 99 -7.10 -15.05 -18.98
CA GLU A 99 -5.83 -15.72 -18.65
C GLU A 99 -5.07 -16.11 -19.93
N ARG A 100 -4.76 -15.11 -20.79
CA ARG A 100 -3.99 -15.28 -22.02
C ARG A 100 -2.57 -14.70 -21.90
N GLU A 101 -1.93 -14.92 -20.75
CA GLU A 101 -0.57 -14.42 -20.48
C GLU A 101 0.48 -15.04 -21.42
N ASP A 102 0.22 -16.23 -21.94
CA ASP A 102 1.03 -16.93 -22.93
C ASP A 102 1.17 -16.16 -24.26
N LEU A 103 0.27 -15.22 -24.54
CA LEU A 103 0.34 -14.35 -25.72
C LEU A 103 1.25 -13.11 -25.53
N LEU A 104 1.78 -12.88 -24.32
CA LEU A 104 2.71 -11.78 -24.08
C LEU A 104 4.12 -12.14 -24.55
N ASP A 105 4.67 -11.32 -25.44
CA ASP A 105 6.07 -11.41 -25.83
C ASP A 105 6.95 -10.69 -24.80
N PHE A 106 7.33 -11.42 -23.75
CA PHE A 106 8.22 -10.92 -22.71
C PHE A 106 9.60 -10.51 -23.24
N LYS A 107 10.05 -11.02 -24.39
CA LYS A 107 11.32 -10.58 -24.97
C LYS A 107 11.20 -9.14 -25.45
N ARG A 108 10.13 -8.81 -26.19
CA ARG A 108 9.85 -7.42 -26.62
C ARG A 108 9.62 -6.49 -25.44
N ILE A 109 8.87 -6.94 -24.43
CA ILE A 109 8.61 -6.16 -23.22
C ILE A 109 9.90 -5.84 -22.48
N ASN A 110 10.78 -6.84 -22.27
CA ASN A 110 12.07 -6.61 -21.61
C ASN A 110 12.95 -5.66 -22.42
N SER A 111 12.99 -5.77 -23.75
CA SER A 111 13.74 -4.83 -24.59
C SER A 111 13.25 -3.39 -24.48
N ALA A 112 11.94 -3.17 -24.33
CA ALA A 112 11.40 -1.82 -24.10
C ALA A 112 11.79 -1.24 -22.73
N LEU A 113 12.19 -2.07 -21.77
CA LEU A 113 12.59 -1.66 -20.43
C LEU A 113 14.12 -1.52 -20.26
N GLU A 114 14.93 -1.80 -21.30
CA GLU A 114 16.41 -1.77 -21.22
C GLU A 114 16.98 -0.41 -20.81
N GLY A 115 16.25 0.69 -21.03
CA GLY A 115 16.65 2.03 -20.58
C GLY A 115 16.60 2.23 -19.05
N ALA A 116 15.94 1.33 -18.33
CA ALA A 116 15.84 1.35 -16.87
C ALA A 116 17.16 0.96 -16.20
N PHE A 117 17.42 1.52 -15.02
CA PHE A 117 18.52 1.06 -14.17
C PHE A 117 18.22 -0.32 -13.59
N LEU A 118 16.97 -0.57 -13.20
CA LEU A 118 16.53 -1.83 -12.62
C LEU A 118 15.04 -2.04 -12.86
N VAL A 119 14.66 -3.21 -13.35
CA VAL A 119 13.26 -3.66 -13.40
C VAL A 119 13.05 -4.63 -12.23
N THR A 120 12.21 -4.26 -11.27
CA THR A 120 12.02 -5.07 -10.05
C THR A 120 10.90 -6.09 -10.19
N ALA A 121 9.91 -5.84 -11.04
CA ALA A 121 8.78 -6.73 -11.28
C ALA A 121 8.11 -6.44 -12.63
N ILE A 122 7.64 -7.50 -13.28
CA ILE A 122 6.67 -7.46 -14.38
C ILE A 122 5.62 -8.50 -14.01
N ALA A 123 4.43 -8.07 -13.60
CA ALA A 123 3.44 -8.99 -13.03
C ALA A 123 2.00 -8.60 -13.39
N LYS A 124 1.14 -9.61 -13.55
CA LYS A 124 -0.30 -9.39 -13.62
C LYS A 124 -0.79 -8.88 -12.26
N LYS A 125 -1.61 -7.83 -12.29
CA LYS A 125 -2.26 -7.29 -11.11
C LYS A 125 -3.35 -8.29 -10.70
N SER A 126 -3.14 -9.00 -9.60
CA SER A 126 -4.20 -9.82 -9.02
C SER A 126 -5.33 -8.93 -8.52
N LYS A 127 -6.57 -9.42 -8.58
CA LYS A 127 -7.66 -8.74 -7.89
C LYS A 127 -7.25 -8.62 -6.43
N PRO A 128 -7.30 -7.42 -5.81
CA PRO A 128 -7.04 -7.31 -4.40
C PRO A 128 -8.01 -8.26 -3.71
N VAL A 129 -7.47 -9.27 -3.03
CA VAL A 129 -8.27 -10.04 -2.07
C VAL A 129 -8.77 -8.97 -1.12
N GLU A 130 -10.09 -8.71 -1.12
CA GLU A 130 -10.69 -7.79 -0.18
C GLU A 130 -10.16 -8.19 1.18
N ARG A 131 -9.38 -7.29 1.78
CA ARG A 131 -8.85 -7.51 3.11
C ARG A 131 -10.11 -7.57 3.97
N ILE A 132 -10.55 -8.78 4.31
CA ILE A 132 -11.68 -9.00 5.22
C ILE A 132 -11.37 -8.09 6.39
N LYS A 133 -12.16 -7.02 6.55
CA LYS A 133 -11.98 -6.11 7.67
C LYS A 133 -12.05 -7.01 8.90
N ARG A 134 -10.97 -7.05 9.69
CA ARG A 134 -11.04 -7.74 10.98
C ARG A 134 -12.26 -7.15 11.69
N ALA A 135 -13.11 -8.01 12.23
CA ALA A 135 -14.19 -7.58 13.11
C ALA A 135 -13.59 -6.57 14.11
N GLU A 136 -14.09 -5.33 14.13
CA GLU A 136 -13.79 -4.41 15.22
C GLU A 136 -14.51 -4.95 16.46
N ILE A 137 -13.85 -5.87 17.15
CA ILE A 137 -14.29 -6.38 18.44
C ILE A 137 -13.70 -5.42 19.48
N SER A 138 -14.51 -4.48 19.97
CA SER A 138 -14.19 -3.67 21.15
C SER A 138 -14.44 -4.50 22.41
N GLU A 139 -13.72 -4.19 23.50
CA GLU A 139 -13.96 -4.79 24.83
C GLU A 139 -15.36 -4.46 25.38
N ASP A 140 -16.03 -3.43 24.84
CA ASP A 140 -17.38 -3.03 25.22
C ASP A 140 -18.50 -3.88 24.61
N LEU A 141 -18.17 -4.81 23.72
CA LEU A 141 -19.16 -5.67 23.07
C LEU A 141 -19.57 -6.82 23.99
N GLY A 142 -20.88 -7.04 24.13
CA GLY A 142 -21.39 -8.24 24.77
C GLY A 142 -20.97 -9.51 24.03
N MET A 143 -20.84 -10.63 24.74
CA MET A 143 -20.33 -11.91 24.20
C MET A 143 -21.05 -12.34 22.92
N LEU A 144 -22.39 -12.26 22.90
CA LEU A 144 -23.19 -12.62 21.73
C LEU A 144 -22.95 -11.68 20.54
N GLU A 145 -22.82 -10.38 20.78
CA GLU A 145 -22.58 -9.40 19.72
C GLU A 145 -21.17 -9.54 19.14
N ALA A 146 -20.17 -9.81 19.99
CA ALA A 146 -18.81 -10.11 19.57
C ALA A 146 -18.75 -11.39 18.73
N MET A 147 -19.49 -12.44 19.14
CA MET A 147 -19.55 -13.70 18.42
C MET A 147 -20.30 -13.58 17.09
N ASP A 148 -21.36 -12.78 17.03
CA ASP A 148 -22.07 -12.43 15.80
C ASP A 148 -21.14 -11.77 14.79
N LYS A 149 -20.38 -10.76 15.23
CA LYS A 149 -19.39 -10.09 14.38
C LYS A 149 -18.26 -11.03 13.93
N TYR A 150 -17.86 -11.98 14.77
CA TYR A 150 -16.84 -12.97 14.43
C TYR A 150 -17.33 -13.96 13.35
N ILE A 151 -18.55 -14.50 13.51
CA ILE A 151 -19.18 -15.42 12.55
C ILE A 151 -19.41 -14.73 11.21
N GLN A 152 -19.89 -13.49 11.20
CA GLN A 152 -20.09 -12.71 9.97
C GLN A 152 -18.79 -12.48 9.18
N ASN A 153 -17.64 -12.45 9.86
CA ASN A 153 -16.32 -12.31 9.23
C ASN A 153 -15.66 -13.65 8.88
N SER A 154 -16.33 -14.78 9.15
CA SER A 154 -15.83 -16.13 8.91
C SER A 154 -16.88 -16.94 8.14
N PRO A 155 -16.89 -16.90 6.78
CA PRO A 155 -17.93 -17.50 5.96
C PRO A 155 -18.21 -18.99 6.25
N ASP A 156 -17.18 -19.75 6.61
CA ASP A 156 -17.27 -21.18 6.94
C ASP A 156 -18.07 -21.45 8.23
N LEU A 157 -18.24 -20.44 9.10
CA LEU A 157 -18.96 -20.56 10.37
C LEU A 157 -20.43 -20.15 10.26
N ILE A 158 -20.84 -19.51 9.16
CA ILE A 158 -22.23 -19.08 8.95
C ILE A 158 -23.22 -20.25 9.09
N PRO A 159 -22.98 -21.45 8.51
CA PRO A 159 -23.89 -22.58 8.66
C PRO A 159 -24.05 -23.07 10.10
N LEU A 160 -23.07 -22.81 10.96
CA LEU A 160 -23.01 -23.23 12.36
C LEU A 160 -23.45 -22.13 13.34
N SER A 161 -23.91 -20.98 12.83
CA SER A 161 -24.18 -19.78 13.64
C SER A 161 -25.10 -20.06 14.83
N GLU A 162 -26.25 -20.69 14.59
CA GLU A 162 -27.25 -20.96 15.65
C GLU A 162 -26.74 -21.96 16.69
N GLU A 163 -26.00 -22.97 16.24
CA GLU A 163 -25.42 -23.98 17.13
C GLU A 163 -24.34 -23.36 18.03
N LEU A 164 -23.42 -22.58 17.44
CA LEU A 164 -22.37 -21.88 18.18
C LEU A 164 -22.95 -20.91 19.22
N LYS A 165 -23.98 -20.12 18.86
CA LYS A 165 -24.69 -19.22 19.78
C LYS A 165 -25.35 -19.96 20.93
N THR A 166 -26.01 -21.07 20.64
CA THR A 166 -26.67 -21.89 21.66
C THR A 166 -25.65 -22.43 22.68
N TYR A 167 -24.51 -22.93 22.22
CA TYR A 167 -23.46 -23.43 23.11
C TYR A 167 -22.79 -22.30 23.90
N ALA A 168 -22.55 -21.15 23.28
CA ALA A 168 -21.98 -19.98 23.97
C ALA A 168 -22.88 -19.51 25.13
N GLN A 169 -24.19 -19.42 24.92
CA GLN A 169 -25.15 -19.03 25.97
C GLN A 169 -25.14 -20.02 27.14
N LYS A 170 -25.08 -21.33 26.85
CA LYS A 170 -25.00 -22.35 27.90
C LYS A 170 -23.74 -22.22 28.75
N LEU A 171 -22.59 -22.00 28.10
CA LEU A 171 -21.31 -21.83 28.79
C LEU A 171 -21.28 -20.53 29.61
N GLU A 172 -21.89 -19.45 29.12
CA GLU A 172 -22.02 -18.18 29.85
C GLU A 172 -22.87 -18.37 31.11
N GLN A 173 -24.01 -19.04 30.98
CA GLN A 173 -24.89 -19.37 32.11
C GLN A 173 -24.20 -20.27 33.15
N GLU A 174 -23.49 -21.32 32.71
CA GLU A 174 -22.69 -22.18 33.60
C GLU A 174 -21.60 -21.39 34.36
N LEU A 175 -21.03 -20.36 33.73
CA LEU A 175 -20.00 -19.54 34.33
C LEU A 175 -20.57 -18.54 35.35
N GLU A 176 -21.75 -17.99 35.09
CA GLU A 176 -22.49 -17.18 36.06
C GLU A 176 -22.93 -18.01 37.27
N ASP A 177 -23.54 -19.17 37.04
CA ASP A 177 -24.01 -20.06 38.11
C ASP A 177 -22.86 -20.54 39.03
N ASN A 178 -21.68 -20.81 38.45
CA ASN A 178 -20.49 -21.14 39.23
C ASN A 178 -19.89 -19.96 40.00
N LYS A 179 -20.06 -18.71 39.54
CA LYS A 179 -19.62 -17.51 40.27
C LYS A 179 -20.49 -17.21 41.50
N TYR A 180 -21.77 -17.61 41.49
CA TYR A 180 -22.68 -17.42 42.63
C TYR A 180 -22.74 -18.62 43.59
N SER A 181 -21.93 -19.66 43.34
CA SER A 181 -21.84 -20.88 44.16
C SER A 181 -20.60 -20.94 45.09
N LEU A 182 -19.90 -19.81 45.24
CA LEU A 182 -18.80 -19.56 46.19
C LEU A 182 -19.20 -18.45 47.19
#